data_AF-A0A1H8B3H2-F1
#
_entry.id   AF-A0A1H8B3H2-F1
#
_cell.length_a   1.000
_cell.length_b   1.000
_cell.length_c   1.000
_cell.angle_alpha   90.00
_cell.angle_beta   90.00
_cell.angle_gamma   90.00
#
_symmetry.space_group_name_H-M   'P 1'
#
loop_
_entity.id
_entity.type
_entity.pdbx_description
1 polymer ?
#
loop_
_entity_poly.entity_id
_entity_poly.type
_entity_poly.pdbx_seq_one_letter_code
_entity_poly.pdbx_strand_id
1 'polypeptide(L)'
;MDDILIMTKTGWENRKAIKESRNSLGGRKLFRKLCEEGFHIGRYRTRTLMRRLNLKVRQRVAFKVTTKRKQSDAVVDDLLNRKFNPAGKDEVWSGDITYLRTNEG
;
A
#
# COMPACT_ATOMS: atom_id res chain seq x y z
N MET A 1 -24.35 -8.61 30.02
CA MET A 1 -24.05 -8.59 28.58
C MET A 1 -22.60 -9.00 28.41
N ASP A 2 -22.37 -10.22 27.93
CA ASP A 2 -21.07 -10.86 28.04
C ASP A 2 -20.04 -10.23 27.09
N ASP A 3 -18.86 -9.91 27.64
CA ASP A 3 -17.72 -9.39 26.87
C ASP A 3 -17.32 -10.32 25.71
N ILE A 4 -17.64 -11.62 25.79
CA ILE A 4 -17.43 -12.61 24.73
C ILE A 4 -18.34 -12.33 23.52
N LEU A 5 -19.61 -11.99 23.75
CA LEU A 5 -20.57 -11.68 22.69
C LEU A 5 -20.21 -10.36 21.97
N ILE A 6 -19.68 -9.40 22.73
CA ILE A 6 -19.16 -8.15 22.17
C ILE A 6 -17.91 -8.45 21.33
N MET A 7 -16.97 -9.26 21.82
CA MET A 7 -15.73 -9.63 21.13
C MET A 7 -15.98 -10.34 19.79
N THR A 8 -16.96 -11.26 19.74
CA THR A 8 -17.28 -11.97 18.51
C THR A 8 -17.93 -11.03 17.51
N LYS A 9 -19.06 -10.39 17.85
CA LYS A 9 -19.80 -9.55 16.89
C LYS A 9 -18.98 -8.35 16.39
N THR A 10 -18.34 -7.58 17.28
CA THR A 10 -17.49 -6.44 16.86
C THR A 10 -16.18 -6.90 16.22
N GLY A 11 -15.68 -8.10 16.54
CA GLY A 11 -14.48 -8.64 15.92
C GLY A 11 -14.66 -8.98 14.44
N TRP A 12 -15.82 -9.55 14.09
CA TRP A 12 -16.19 -9.80 12.69
C TRP A 12 -16.36 -8.50 11.90
N GLU A 13 -17.06 -7.51 12.45
CA GLU A 13 -17.22 -6.20 11.79
C GLU A 13 -15.90 -5.45 11.62
N ASN A 14 -15.01 -5.52 12.62
CA ASN A 14 -13.67 -4.96 12.51
C ASN A 14 -12.87 -5.57 11.35
N ARG A 15 -12.92 -6.89 11.18
CA ARG A 15 -12.25 -7.58 10.07
C ARG A 15 -12.87 -7.21 8.72
N LYS A 16 -14.20 -7.16 8.65
CA LYS A 16 -14.94 -6.81 7.43
C LYS A 16 -14.60 -5.39 6.97
N ALA A 17 -14.71 -4.41 7.87
CA ALA A 17 -14.39 -3.02 7.57
C ALA A 17 -12.94 -2.81 7.13
N ILE A 18 -11.98 -3.49 7.77
CA ILE A 18 -10.56 -3.42 7.38
C ILE A 18 -10.34 -4.07 6.01
N LYS A 19 -10.97 -5.22 5.73
CA LYS A 19 -10.89 -5.91 4.44
C LYS A 19 -11.46 -5.07 3.30
N GLU A 20 -12.64 -4.48 3.49
CA GLU A 20 -13.27 -3.55 2.53
C GLU A 20 -12.38 -2.34 2.23
N SER A 21 -11.68 -1.84 3.25
CA SER A 21 -10.75 -0.71 3.12
C SER A 21 -9.39 -1.05 2.53
N ARG A 22 -9.14 -2.33 2.20
CA ARG A 22 -7.82 -2.85 1.82
C ARG A 22 -6.73 -2.54 2.87
N ASN A 23 -7.05 -2.74 4.14
CA ASN A 23 -6.19 -2.47 5.30
C ASN A 23 -5.85 -0.99 5.57
N SER A 24 -6.53 -0.03 4.94
CA SER A 24 -6.27 1.40 5.15
C SER A 24 -7.01 2.01 6.35
N LEU A 25 -8.05 1.32 6.86
CA LEU A 25 -8.88 1.82 7.96
C LEU A 25 -8.16 1.70 9.31
N GLY A 26 -7.70 2.83 9.84
CA GLY A 26 -7.15 2.92 11.18
C GLY A 26 -8.19 3.02 12.29
N GLY A 27 -7.77 2.83 13.55
CA GLY A 27 -8.66 2.76 14.71
C GLY A 27 -9.59 3.97 14.92
N ARG A 28 -9.19 5.18 14.48
CA ARG A 28 -10.06 6.37 14.52
C ARG A 28 -11.26 6.26 13.56
N LYS A 29 -11.02 5.83 12.32
CA LYS A 29 -12.09 5.66 11.32
C LYS A 29 -12.94 4.44 11.63
N LEU A 30 -12.31 3.39 12.17
CA LEU A 30 -12.98 2.16 12.57
C LEU A 30 -13.97 2.39 13.71
N PHE A 31 -13.58 3.20 14.71
CA PHE A 31 -14.49 3.63 15.78
C PHE A 31 -15.73 4.36 15.22
N ARG A 32 -15.56 5.31 14.29
CA ARG A 32 -16.70 6.01 13.68
C ARG A 32 -17.63 5.06 12.94
N LYS A 33 -17.08 4.17 12.10
CA LYS A 33 -17.87 3.19 11.35
C LYS A 33 -18.66 2.26 12.27
N LEU A 34 -18.05 1.78 13.35
CA LEU A 34 -18.76 0.97 14.36
C LEU A 34 -19.87 1.76 15.06
N CYS A 35 -19.66 3.04 15.36
CA CYS A 35 -20.72 3.87 15.93
C CYS A 35 -21.85 4.14 14.94
N GLU A 36 -21.54 4.35 13.66
CA GLU A 36 -22.54 4.46 12.57
C GLU A 36 -23.35 3.17 12.40
N GLU A 37 -22.72 2.00 12.60
CA GLU A 37 -23.37 0.69 12.61
C GLU A 37 -24.16 0.39 13.91
N GLY A 38 -24.21 1.34 14.86
CA GLY A 38 -25.01 1.25 16.09
C GLY A 38 -24.27 0.69 17.31
N PHE A 39 -22.96 0.44 17.21
CA PHE A 39 -22.16 -0.02 18.34
C PHE A 39 -21.73 1.12 19.26
N HIS A 40 -22.07 1.01 20.54
CA HIS A 40 -21.63 1.94 21.60
C HIS A 40 -20.24 1.54 22.11
N ILE A 41 -19.20 1.83 21.32
CA ILE A 41 -17.80 1.49 21.63
C ILE A 41 -16.95 2.76 21.65
N GLY A 42 -16.09 2.94 22.65
CA GLY A 42 -15.14 4.05 22.67
C GLY A 42 -13.84 3.76 21.89
N ARG A 43 -13.13 4.82 21.46
CA ARG A 43 -11.84 4.73 20.74
C ARG A 43 -10.82 3.80 21.40
N TYR A 44 -10.77 3.79 22.74
CA TYR A 44 -9.86 2.93 23.50
C TYR A 44 -10.22 1.45 23.35
N ARG A 45 -11.50 1.09 23.52
CA ARG A 45 -11.98 -0.27 23.31
C ARG A 45 -11.73 -0.73 21.88
N THR A 46 -11.96 0.12 20.86
CA THR A 46 -11.64 -0.20 19.46
C THR A 46 -10.15 -0.51 19.27
N ARG A 47 -9.24 0.27 19.86
CA ARG A 47 -7.79 -0.01 19.82
C ARG A 47 -7.44 -1.32 20.51
N THR A 48 -8.03 -1.60 21.66
CA THR A 48 -7.81 -2.86 22.40
C THR A 48 -8.29 -4.06 21.59
N LEU A 49 -9.46 -3.96 20.95
CA LEU A 49 -9.98 -4.97 20.02
C LEU A 49 -9.07 -5.17 18.81
N MET A 50 -8.61 -4.09 18.18
CA MET A 50 -7.64 -4.19 17.08
C MET A 50 -6.36 -4.91 17.50
N ARG A 51 -5.84 -4.63 18.70
CA ARG A 51 -4.64 -5.30 19.24
C ARG A 51 -4.90 -6.78 19.53
N ARG A 52 -6.01 -7.10 20.22
CA ARG A 52 -6.39 -8.49 20.54
C ARG A 52 -6.62 -9.33 19.29
N LEU A 53 -7.15 -8.72 18.23
CA LEU A 53 -7.42 -9.37 16.94
C LEU A 53 -6.23 -9.29 15.98
N ASN A 54 -5.09 -8.75 16.42
CA ASN A 54 -3.87 -8.55 15.63
C ASN A 54 -4.11 -7.83 14.27
N LEU A 55 -5.03 -6.87 14.25
CA LEU A 55 -5.42 -6.13 13.06
C LEU A 55 -4.40 -5.02 12.76
N LYS A 56 -3.67 -5.16 11.65
CA LYS A 56 -2.65 -4.21 11.20
C LYS A 56 -3.18 -3.32 10.09
N VAL A 57 -3.02 -2.02 10.30
CA VAL A 57 -3.36 -0.98 9.31
C VAL A 57 -2.13 -0.78 8.42
N ARG A 58 -2.31 -0.82 7.10
CA ARG A 58 -1.26 -0.51 6.13
C ARG A 58 -1.66 0.74 5.37
N GLN A 59 -0.88 1.80 5.51
CA GLN A 59 -1.05 2.99 4.69
C GLN A 59 -0.66 2.66 3.25
N ARG A 60 -1.54 3.00 2.31
CA ARG A 60 -1.23 2.84 0.88
C ARG A 60 -0.19 3.89 0.51
N VAL A 61 0.98 3.43 0.07
CA VAL A 61 1.94 4.27 -0.64
C VAL A 61 1.47 4.33 -2.09
N ALA A 62 1.27 5.53 -2.62
CA ALA A 62 0.96 5.69 -4.04
C ALA A 62 2.18 5.23 -4.85
N PHE A 63 1.99 4.30 -5.78
CA PHE A 63 3.03 3.96 -6.74
C PHE A 63 3.20 5.16 -7.67
N LYS A 64 4.37 5.81 -7.61
CA LYS A 64 4.71 6.92 -8.51
C LYS A 64 5.30 6.31 -9.78
N VAL A 65 4.53 6.33 -10.86
CA VAL A 65 5.04 5.97 -12.20
C VAL A 65 5.99 7.09 -12.63
N THR A 66 7.30 6.83 -12.57
CA THR A 66 8.34 7.81 -12.94
C THR A 66 8.38 8.05 -14.44
N THR A 67 8.03 7.03 -15.23
CA THR A 67 8.09 7.07 -16.70
C THR A 67 6.70 6.95 -17.30
N LYS A 68 6.13 8.06 -17.74
CA LYS A 68 4.93 8.06 -18.60
C LYS A 68 5.39 8.04 -20.06
N ARG A 69 5.42 6.86 -20.66
CA ARG A 69 5.68 6.70 -22.09
C ARG A 69 4.56 7.38 -22.88
N LYS A 70 4.90 8.23 -23.85
CA LYS A 70 3.91 8.70 -24.84
C LYS A 70 3.72 7.60 -25.87
N GLN A 71 2.49 7.36 -26.29
CA GLN A 71 2.19 6.31 -27.27
C GLN A 71 2.82 6.57 -28.64
N SER A 72 3.24 7.82 -28.90
CA SER A 72 4.01 8.25 -30.06
C SER A 72 5.51 7.96 -29.99
N ASP A 73 6.01 7.54 -28.82
CA ASP A 73 7.43 7.24 -28.67
C ASP A 73 7.72 5.95 -29.44
N ALA A 74 8.53 6.02 -30.48
CA ALA A 74 8.97 4.85 -31.23
C ALA A 74 9.49 3.80 -30.24
N VAL A 75 8.96 2.58 -30.30
CA VAL A 75 9.62 1.44 -29.63
C VAL A 75 10.89 1.22 -30.45
N VAL A 76 12.04 1.62 -29.90
CA VAL A 76 13.30 1.13 -30.45
C VAL A 76 13.41 -0.33 -30.01
N ASP A 77 13.75 -1.20 -30.95
CA ASP A 77 13.94 -2.62 -30.64
C ASP A 77 15.03 -2.78 -29.56
N ASP A 78 14.73 -3.57 -28.52
CA ASP A 78 15.72 -3.95 -27.52
C ASP A 78 16.69 -4.97 -28.15
N LEU A 79 17.71 -4.45 -28.82
CA LEU A 79 18.72 -5.24 -29.53
C LEU A 79 19.44 -6.25 -28.63
N LEU A 80 19.50 -5.98 -27.32
CA LEU A 80 20.15 -6.84 -26.34
C LEU A 80 19.16 -7.77 -25.62
N ASN A 81 17.87 -7.46 -25.65
CA ASN A 81 16.84 -8.14 -24.86
C ASN A 81 17.29 -8.33 -23.40
N ARG A 82 17.91 -7.30 -22.82
CA ARG A 82 18.50 -7.29 -21.47
C ARG A 82 19.57 -8.35 -21.20
N LYS A 83 20.24 -8.89 -22.24
CA LYS A 83 21.38 -9.81 -22.12
C LYS A 83 22.69 -9.02 -22.04
N PHE A 84 23.19 -8.80 -20.84
CA PHE A 84 24.43 -8.06 -20.58
C PHE A 84 25.67 -8.98 -20.40
N ASN A 85 25.69 -10.11 -21.12
CA ASN A 85 26.81 -11.06 -21.07
C ASN A 85 27.41 -11.26 -22.49
N PRO A 86 28.21 -10.30 -22.98
CA PRO A 86 28.87 -10.41 -24.28
C PRO A 86 29.93 -11.51 -24.30
N ALA A 87 30.25 -12.03 -25.49
CA ALA A 87 31.26 -13.06 -25.67
C ALA A 87 32.68 -12.46 -25.70
N GLY A 88 32.80 -11.23 -26.20
CA GLY A 88 34.03 -10.46 -26.28
C GLY A 88 33.99 -9.16 -25.47
N LYS A 89 35.17 -8.55 -25.29
CA LYS A 89 35.27 -7.19 -24.77
C LYS A 89 34.76 -6.19 -25.83
N ASP A 90 34.27 -5.04 -25.37
CA ASP A 90 33.81 -3.92 -26.22
C ASP A 90 32.59 -4.18 -27.12
N GLU A 91 31.89 -5.31 -26.96
CA GLU A 91 30.68 -5.64 -27.74
C GLU A 91 29.41 -4.97 -27.21
N VAL A 92 29.33 -4.77 -25.89
CA VAL A 92 28.14 -4.22 -25.22
C VAL A 92 28.56 -3.22 -24.15
N TRP A 93 27.95 -2.03 -24.21
CA TRP A 93 28.20 -0.93 -23.28
C TRP A 93 26.90 -0.60 -22.56
N SER A 94 26.94 -0.51 -21.23
CA SER A 94 25.80 -0.10 -20.40
C SER A 94 26.23 1.06 -19.51
N GLY A 95 25.35 2.04 -19.33
CA GLY A 95 25.60 3.20 -18.49
C GLY A 95 24.31 3.76 -17.91
N ASP A 96 24.41 4.35 -16.72
CA ASP A 96 23.30 5.01 -16.04
C ASP A 96 23.48 6.53 -16.10
N ILE A 97 22.39 7.24 -16.39
CA ILE A 97 22.37 8.71 -16.31
C ILE A 97 21.87 9.12 -14.93
N THR A 98 22.73 9.76 -14.14
CA THR A 98 22.36 10.31 -12.84
C THR A 98 21.97 11.78 -12.99
N TYR A 99 20.72 12.11 -12.67
CA TYR A 99 20.27 13.50 -12.64
C TYR A 99 20.88 14.23 -11.44
N LEU A 100 21.64 15.29 -11.71
CA LEU A 100 22.11 16.24 -10.70
C LEU A 100 21.14 17.42 -10.63
N ARG A 101 20.52 17.61 -9.47
CA ARG A 101 19.54 18.66 -9.27
C ARG A 101 20.24 20.01 -9.05
N THR A 102 19.90 21.01 -9.86
CA THR A 102 20.29 22.40 -9.65
C THR A 102 19.21 23.15 -8.84
N ASN A 103 19.61 24.21 -8.13
CA ASN A 103 18.70 25.06 -7.35
C ASN A 103 18.09 26.22 -8.17
N GLU A 104 18.37 26.29 -9.47
CA GLU A 104 17.76 27.28 -10.36
C GLU A 104 16.45 26.72 -10.90
N GLY A 105 15.35 27.26 -10.37
CA GLY A 105 13.98 26.94 -10.75
C GLY A 105 12.99 27.91 -10.13
#